data_AF-A0A8X8ZNQ0-F1
#
_entry.id   AF-A0A8X8ZNQ0-F1
#
_cell.length_a   1.000
_cell.length_b   1.000
_cell.length_c   1.000
_cell.angle_alpha   90.00
_cell.angle_beta   90.00
_cell.angle_gamma   90.00
#
_symmetry.space_group_name_H-M   'P 1'
#
loop_
_entity.id
_entity.type
_entity.pdbx_description
1 polymer ?
#
loop_
_entity_poly.entity_id
_entity_poly.type
_entity_poly.pdbx_seq_one_letter_code
_entity_poly.pdbx_strand_id
1 'polypeptide(L)'
;MPVQKQTRAGQRTRFKAFVVVGDSNGHVGLGFKCSKEVATAIRGAIILAKLSVIPKVLQMAGIDDVFTCSRGSTKTLGNFVKV
;
A
#
# COMPACT_ATOMS: atom_id res chain seq x y z
N MET A 1 -2.30 -8.54 3.92
CA MET A 1 -1.35 -9.68 3.94
C MET A 1 -0.95 -10.00 5.38
N PRO A 2 -1.11 -11.25 5.87
CA PRO A 2 -0.61 -11.66 7.17
C PRO A 2 0.93 -11.76 7.14
N VAL A 3 1.60 -11.16 8.13
CA VAL A 3 3.04 -11.18 8.34
C VAL A 3 3.30 -11.89 9.67
N GLN A 4 4.10 -12.94 9.65
CA GLN A 4 4.38 -13.76 10.82
C GLN A 4 5.80 -13.51 11.31
N LYS A 5 5.97 -13.33 12.63
CA LYS A 5 7.27 -13.31 13.29
C LYS A 5 7.35 -14.51 14.21
N GLN A 6 8.32 -15.39 13.99
CA GLN A 6 8.56 -16.52 14.86
C GLN A 6 9.12 -16.03 16.21
N THR A 7 8.56 -16.55 17.30
CA THR A 7 9.01 -16.29 18.67
C THR A 7 9.25 -17.60 19.40
N ARG A 8 9.92 -17.54 20.55
CA ARG A 8 10.21 -18.75 21.37
C ARG A 8 8.94 -19.49 21.82
N ALA A 9 7.82 -18.77 21.95
CA ALA A 9 6.52 -19.31 22.38
C ALA A 9 5.49 -19.42 21.23
N GLY A 10 5.96 -19.49 19.97
CA GLY A 10 5.10 -19.67 18.79
C GLY A 10 5.16 -18.52 17.78
N GLN A 11 4.26 -18.55 16.80
CA GLN A 11 4.21 -17.57 15.71
C GLN A 11 3.35 -16.36 16.10
N ARG A 12 3.93 -15.16 16.09
CA ARG A 12 3.18 -13.91 16.28
C ARG A 12 2.76 -13.34 14.93
N THR A 13 1.48 -13.44 14.63
CA THR A 13 0.88 -12.89 13.40
C THR A 13 0.57 -11.40 13.56
N ARG A 14 0.75 -10.65 12.47
CA ARG A 14 0.32 -9.26 12.29
C ARG A 14 -0.26 -9.11 10.90
N PHE A 15 -1.11 -8.13 10.70
CA PHE A 15 -1.65 -7.81 9.38
C PHE A 15 -0.97 -6.58 8.82
N LYS A 16 -0.40 -6.73 7.62
CA LYS A 16 0.06 -5.62 6.78
C LYS A 16 -1.06 -5.24 5.82
N ALA A 17 -1.53 -4.00 5.94
CA ALA A 17 -2.47 -3.38 5.02
C ALA A 17 -1.73 -2.38 4.13
N PHE A 18 -2.08 -2.37 2.85
CA PHE A 18 -1.68 -1.37 1.87
C PHE A 18 -2.94 -0.62 1.46
N VAL A 19 -2.86 0.71 1.41
CA VAL A 19 -3.98 1.59 1.07
C VAL A 19 -3.48 2.63 0.08
N VAL A 20 -4.26 2.84 -0.96
CA VAL A 20 -4.08 3.89 -1.95
C VAL A 20 -5.20 4.90 -1.76
N VAL A 21 -4.89 6.18 -1.75
CA VAL A 21 -5.86 7.29 -1.69
C VAL A 21 -5.56 8.19 -2.87
N GLY A 22 -6.54 8.50 -3.71
CA GLY A 22 -6.36 9.41 -4.84
C GLY A 22 -7.61 10.22 -5.12
N ASP A 23 -7.44 11.43 -5.65
CA ASP A 23 -8.52 12.37 -5.96
C ASP A 23 -8.85 12.43 -7.46
N SER A 24 -8.30 11.53 -8.29
CA SER A 24 -8.44 11.52 -9.76
C SER A 24 -8.03 12.83 -10.46
N ASN A 25 -7.48 13.79 -9.73
CA ASN A 25 -7.06 15.12 -10.20
C ASN A 25 -5.54 15.28 -10.04
N GLY A 26 -4.80 14.19 -10.22
CA GLY A 26 -3.34 14.18 -10.18
C GLY A 26 -2.71 13.94 -8.82
N HIS A 27 -3.45 13.80 -7.71
CA HIS A 27 -2.88 13.49 -6.40
C HIS A 27 -3.14 12.03 -6.01
N VAL A 28 -2.07 11.28 -5.75
CA VAL A 28 -2.16 9.91 -5.26
C VAL A 28 -1.23 9.75 -4.06
N GLY A 29 -1.79 9.23 -2.98
CA GLY A 29 -1.09 8.90 -1.75
C GLY A 29 -1.05 7.39 -1.53
N LEU A 30 0.12 6.90 -1.15
CA LEU A 30 0.36 5.49 -0.88
C LEU A 30 0.72 5.30 0.59
N GLY A 31 0.03 4.39 1.26
CA GLY A 31 0.25 4.12 2.67
C GLY A 31 0.27 2.64 2.96
N PHE A 32 1.11 2.25 3.91
CA PHE A 32 1.08 0.90 4.45
C PHE A 32 1.25 0.92 5.96
N LYS A 33 0.58 0.02 6.66
CA LYS A 33 0.75 -0.15 8.10
C LYS A 33 0.64 -1.61 8.49
N CYS A 34 1.41 -1.99 9.50
CA CYS A 34 1.34 -3.30 10.14
C CYS A 34 0.73 -3.16 11.54
N SER A 35 -0.30 -3.91 11.89
CA SER A 35 -0.87 -3.94 13.24
C SER A 35 -1.37 -5.35 13.60
N LYS A 36 -1.70 -5.58 14.88
CA LYS A 36 -2.22 -6.89 15.33
C LYS A 36 -3.63 -7.15 14.80
N GLU A 37 -4.43 -6.10 14.69
CA GLU A 37 -5.79 -6.14 14.16
C GLU A 37 -5.86 -5.53 12.76
N VAL A 38 -6.82 -6.01 11.96
CA VAL A 38 -7.01 -5.54 10.59
C VAL A 38 -7.54 -4.10 10.57
N ALA A 39 -8.53 -3.78 11.41
CA ALA A 39 -9.15 -2.46 11.45
C ALA A 39 -8.13 -1.35 11.81
N THR A 40 -7.27 -1.60 12.79
CA THR A 40 -6.23 -0.64 13.21
C THR A 40 -5.11 -0.49 12.18
N ALA A 41 -4.79 -1.57 11.45
CA ALA A 41 -3.86 -1.51 10.32
C ALA A 41 -4.41 -0.63 9.19
N ILE A 42 -5.67 -0.81 8.80
CA ILE A 42 -6.32 -0.03 7.74
C ILE A 42 -6.38 1.46 8.11
N ARG A 43 -6.89 1.79 9.31
CA ARG A 43 -7.02 3.19 9.75
C ARG A 43 -5.69 3.94 9.73
N GLY A 44 -4.63 3.32 10.24
CA GLY A 44 -3.32 3.98 10.21
C GLY A 44 -2.64 3.94 8.84
N ALA A 45 -2.96 2.98 7.98
CA ALA A 45 -2.51 3.00 6.58
C ALA A 45 -3.17 4.15 5.80
N ILE A 46 -4.45 4.46 6.07
CA ILE A 46 -5.14 5.63 5.49
C ILE A 46 -4.47 6.93 5.91
N ILE A 47 -4.14 7.09 7.20
CA ILE A 47 -3.46 8.29 7.71
C ILE A 47 -2.09 8.45 7.02
N LEU A 48 -1.31 7.38 6.92
CA LEU A 48 -0.01 7.40 6.23
C LEU A 48 -0.16 7.69 4.73
N ALA A 49 -1.19 7.16 4.07
CA ALA A 49 -1.45 7.44 2.67
C ALA A 49 -1.77 8.92 2.42
N LYS A 50 -2.55 9.54 3.31
CA LYS A 50 -2.87 10.98 3.25
C LYS A 50 -1.67 11.90 3.54
N LEU A 51 -0.73 11.44 4.36
CA LEU A 51 0.51 12.19 4.62
C LEU A 51 1.52 12.06 3.47
N SER A 52 1.53 10.91 2.79
CA SER A 52 2.43 10.59 1.69
C SER A 52 1.77 10.81 0.33
N VAL A 53 1.10 11.96 0.15
CA VAL A 53 0.51 12.34 -1.14
C VAL A 53 1.60 12.83 -2.07
N ILE A 54 1.75 12.16 -3.20
CA ILE A 54 2.70 12.50 -4.25
C ILE A 54 1.88 12.89 -5.50
N PRO A 55 2.24 13.98 -6.19
CA PRO A 55 1.62 14.29 -7.47
C PRO A 55 2.06 13.28 -8.54
N LYS A 56 1.07 12.53 -9.08
CA LYS A 56 1.04 11.59 -10.24
C LYS A 56 1.76 10.23 -10.15
N VAL A 57 1.01 9.14 -10.43
CA VAL A 57 1.54 7.93 -11.13
C VAL A 57 0.52 7.28 -12.09
N LEU A 58 -0.68 6.82 -11.67
CA LEU A 58 -1.59 6.04 -12.54
C LEU A 58 -3.08 6.15 -12.15
N GLN A 59 -3.97 6.02 -13.15
CA GLN A 59 -5.46 5.86 -13.18
C GLN A 59 -6.31 6.56 -12.09
N MET A 60 -6.04 6.35 -10.80
CA MET A 60 -6.62 7.16 -9.69
C MET A 60 -6.08 8.60 -9.64
N ALA A 61 -5.21 8.97 -10.59
CA ALA A 61 -4.72 10.32 -10.84
C ALA A 61 -5.41 11.00 -12.04
N GLY A 62 -6.37 10.35 -12.72
CA GLY A 62 -7.08 10.89 -13.89
C GLY A 62 -6.34 10.68 -15.22
N ILE A 63 -5.64 9.56 -15.39
CA ILE A 63 -4.96 9.20 -16.64
C ILE A 63 -5.79 8.10 -17.33
N ASP A 64 -6.44 8.45 -18.44
CA ASP A 64 -7.36 7.56 -19.16
C ASP A 64 -6.64 6.58 -20.12
N ASP A 65 -5.48 6.95 -20.65
CA ASP A 65 -4.70 6.12 -21.58
C ASP A 65 -3.23 6.01 -21.13
N VAL A 66 -2.77 4.80 -20.77
CA VAL A 66 -1.38 4.55 -20.35
C VAL A 66 -0.91 3.15 -20.71
N PHE A 67 0.20 3.05 -21.45
CA PHE A 67 0.88 1.79 -21.70
C PHE A 67 1.97 1.59 -20.63
N THR A 68 1.71 0.75 -19.62
CA THR A 68 2.70 0.43 -18.58
C THR A 68 3.37 -0.91 -18.86
N CYS A 69 4.70 -0.95 -18.86
CA CYS A 69 5.48 -2.18 -18.89
C CYS A 69 6.25 -2.36 -17.57
N SER A 70 5.87 -3.33 -16.76
CA SER A 70 6.55 -3.63 -15.48
C SER A 70 7.54 -4.79 -15.68
N ARG A 71 8.84 -4.55 -15.45
CA ARG A 71 9.89 -5.59 -15.44
C ARG A 71 10.36 -5.85 -14.00
N GLY A 72 10.56 -7.12 -13.61
CA GLY A 72 11.00 -7.53 -12.28
C GLY A 72 9.98 -8.37 -11.49
N SER A 73 10.17 -8.50 -10.17
CA SER A 73 9.27 -9.29 -9.29
C SER A 73 7.99 -8.54 -8.92
N THR A 74 7.06 -8.44 -9.89
CA THR A 74 5.77 -7.74 -9.75
C THR A 74 4.77 -8.45 -8.83
N LYS A 75 5.03 -9.72 -8.47
CA LYS A 75 4.20 -10.49 -7.53
C LYS A 75 4.16 -9.89 -6.13
N THR A 76 5.13 -9.03 -5.79
CA THR A 76 5.17 -8.34 -4.50
C THR A 76 4.40 -7.01 -4.58
N LEU A 77 3.14 -7.00 -4.12
CA LEU A 77 2.29 -5.81 -4.10
C LEU A 77 2.95 -4.60 -3.42
N GLY A 78 3.83 -4.83 -2.44
CA GLY A 78 4.56 -3.76 -1.76
C GLY A 78 5.65 -3.09 -2.61
N ASN A 79 6.25 -3.79 -3.58
CA ASN A 79 7.18 -3.18 -4.53
C ASN A 79 6.42 -2.61 -5.72
N PHE A 80 5.43 -3.33 -6.27
CA PHE A 80 4.64 -2.86 -7.41
C PHE A 80 3.93 -1.53 -7.14
N VAL A 81 3.42 -1.35 -5.93
CA VAL A 81 2.74 -0.10 -5.54
C VAL A 81 3.74 1.05 -5.29
N LYS A 82 5.03 0.77 -5.05
CA LYS A 82 6.06 1.81 -4.82
C LYS A 82 6.79 2.27 -6.08
N VAL A 83 6.64 1.55 -7.19
CA VAL A 83 7.34 1.81 -8.46
C VAL A 83 6.68 2.98 -9.18
#